data_AF-A0A1V5Y3U2-F1
#
_entry.id   AF-A0A1V5Y3U2-F1
#
_cell.length_a   1.000
_cell.length_b   1.000
_cell.length_c   1.000
_cell.angle_alpha   90.00
_cell.angle_beta   90.00
_cell.angle_gamma   90.00
#
_symmetry.space_group_name_H-M   'P 1'
#
loop_
_entity.id
_entity.type
_entity.pdbx_description
1 polymer ?
#
loop_
_entity_poly.entity_id
_entity_poly.type
_entity_poly.pdbx_seq_one_letter_code
_entity_poly.pdbx_strand_id
1 'polypeptide(L)'
;MFSNKIATRVLIGTLLALLMFGCGFANKPLHLKYDAEGKPVMTKHYRKYVVRDFITKVNTIAYKKNNTSGPHFLLSPIQKEIKEKYGPPSYISPSWLSQRGDYVIEWLYWEKGLMFQFVNRQLVYEGSLSDKERVLVMYGYPDDARIYLLEGVGVRENFYYYTMFGTSQKTFNFMDGKIVGNTSFQ
;
A
#
# COMPACT_ATOMS: atom_id res chain seq x y z
N MET A 1 33.73 -14.48 45.33
CA MET A 1 32.32 -14.94 45.33
C MET A 1 31.41 -13.75 45.02
N PHE A 2 31.23 -13.42 43.73
CA PHE A 2 30.30 -12.37 43.34
C PHE A 2 28.88 -12.96 43.21
N SER A 3 27.92 -12.20 43.72
CA SER A 3 26.56 -12.63 44.06
C SER A 3 25.73 -13.06 42.85
N ASN A 4 25.44 -14.36 42.73
CA ASN A 4 24.50 -14.95 41.75
C ASN A 4 23.10 -14.30 41.78
N LYS A 5 22.73 -13.57 42.85
CA LYS A 5 21.42 -12.94 42.99
C LYS A 5 21.24 -11.70 42.11
N ILE A 6 22.33 -11.05 41.68
CA ILE A 6 22.26 -9.83 40.85
C ILE A 6 22.02 -10.19 39.38
N ALA A 7 22.70 -11.24 38.88
CA ALA A 7 22.53 -11.71 37.51
C ALA A 7 21.09 -12.17 37.20
N THR A 8 20.44 -12.87 38.13
CA THR A 8 19.05 -13.33 37.95
C THR A 8 18.05 -12.18 37.88
N ARG A 9 18.26 -11.10 38.64
CA ARG A 9 17.34 -9.95 38.67
C ARG A 9 17.42 -9.11 37.39
N VAL A 10 18.61 -8.95 36.82
CA VAL A 10 18.80 -8.23 35.56
C VAL A 10 18.15 -9.00 34.40
N LEU A 11 18.32 -10.33 34.36
CA LEU A 11 17.80 -11.17 33.27
C LEU A 11 16.26 -11.19 33.21
N ILE A 12 15.59 -11.17 34.36
CA ILE A 12 14.12 -11.09 34.45
C ILE A 12 13.62 -9.71 34.00
N GLY A 13 14.32 -8.63 34.34
CA GLY A 13 13.97 -7.27 33.92
C GLY A 13 14.01 -7.09 32.40
N THR A 14 15.04 -7.64 31.73
CA THR A 14 15.17 -7.53 30.27
C THR A 14 14.11 -8.37 29.53
N LEU A 15 13.73 -9.53 30.06
CA LEU A 15 12.68 -10.38 29.48
C LEU A 15 11.30 -9.72 29.58
N LEU A 16 11.00 -9.05 30.70
CA LEU A 16 9.75 -8.29 30.89
C LEU A 16 9.68 -7.06 29.98
N ALA A 17 10.80 -6.36 29.77
CA ALA A 17 10.85 -5.25 28.82
C ALA A 17 10.58 -5.73 27.39
N LEU A 18 11.17 -6.85 26.95
CA LEU A 18 10.94 -7.42 25.62
C LEU A 18 9.48 -7.88 25.42
N LEU A 19 8.83 -8.41 26.46
CA LEU A 19 7.41 -8.80 26.40
C LEU A 19 6.47 -7.58 26.34
N MET A 20 6.77 -6.50 27.06
CA MET A 20 5.93 -5.29 27.01
C MET A 20 6.05 -4.51 25.70
N PHE A 21 7.20 -4.57 25.01
CA PHE A 21 7.32 -4.00 23.66
C PHE A 21 6.71 -4.90 22.56
N GLY A 22 6.50 -6.20 22.83
CA GLY A 22 6.00 -7.17 21.84
C GLY A 22 4.50 -7.11 21.56
N CYS A 23 3.68 -6.58 22.47
CA CYS A 23 2.22 -6.61 22.33
C CYS A 23 1.58 -5.29 21.89
N GLY A 24 2.31 -4.16 21.93
CA GLY A 24 1.74 -2.84 21.61
C GLY A 24 1.45 -2.57 20.13
N PHE A 25 1.95 -3.41 19.22
CA PHE A 25 1.68 -3.31 17.77
C PHE A 25 0.60 -4.27 17.28
N ALA A 26 0.10 -5.14 18.15
CA ALA A 26 -0.94 -6.10 17.80
C ALA A 26 -2.32 -5.49 18.05
N ASN A 27 -3.08 -5.27 16.97
CA ASN A 27 -4.51 -4.96 16.97
C ASN A 27 -4.89 -3.47 17.10
N LYS A 28 -4.32 -2.59 16.28
CA LYS A 28 -5.13 -1.43 15.88
C LYS A 28 -6.35 -1.97 15.12
N PRO A 29 -7.59 -1.65 15.53
CA PRO A 29 -8.78 -2.15 14.85
C PRO A 29 -8.76 -1.70 13.40
N LEU A 30 -9.11 -2.62 12.50
CA LEU A 30 -9.19 -2.32 11.07
C LEU A 30 -10.29 -1.29 10.83
N HIS A 31 -9.99 -0.22 10.10
CA HIS A 31 -10.97 0.82 9.77
C HIS A 31 -11.89 0.37 8.62
N LEU A 32 -12.79 -0.56 8.91
CA LEU A 32 -13.85 -1.01 8.00
C LEU A 32 -15.05 -0.07 8.06
N LYS A 33 -15.69 0.13 6.90
CA LYS A 33 -17.06 0.63 6.86
C LYS A 33 -18.01 -0.55 6.99
N TYR A 34 -19.18 -0.34 7.58
CA TYR A 34 -20.21 -1.35 7.73
C TYR A 34 -21.50 -0.89 7.04
N ASP A 35 -22.24 -1.82 6.45
CA ASP A 35 -23.58 -1.55 5.90
C ASP A 35 -24.64 -1.52 7.01
N ALA A 36 -25.92 -1.33 6.62
CA ALA A 36 -27.03 -1.26 7.57
C ALA A 36 -27.22 -2.58 8.34
N GLU A 37 -26.79 -3.70 7.75
CA GLU A 37 -26.82 -5.04 8.31
C GLU A 37 -25.60 -5.36 9.20
N GLY A 38 -24.66 -4.42 9.34
CA GLY A 38 -23.45 -4.57 10.15
C GLY A 38 -22.38 -5.45 9.49
N LYS A 39 -22.45 -5.70 8.18
CA LYS A 39 -21.44 -6.42 7.42
C LYS A 39 -20.37 -5.45 6.88
N PRO A 40 -19.10 -5.88 6.81
CA PRO A 40 -18.04 -5.02 6.32
C PRO A 40 -18.20 -4.75 4.82
N VAL A 41 -18.17 -3.47 4.46
CA VAL A 41 -18.21 -3.01 3.08
C VAL A 41 -16.78 -2.87 2.56
N MET A 42 -16.49 -3.51 1.44
CA MET A 42 -15.21 -3.35 0.76
C MET A 42 -15.03 -1.90 0.30
N THR A 43 -13.99 -1.24 0.77
CA THR A 43 -13.69 0.15 0.40
C THR A 43 -12.24 0.30 0.04
N LYS A 44 -11.97 1.02 -1.06
CA LYS A 44 -10.59 1.31 -1.47
C LYS A 44 -9.93 2.21 -0.43
N HIS A 45 -8.77 1.82 0.04
CA HIS A 45 -7.88 2.64 0.85
C HIS A 45 -7.00 3.48 -0.08
N TYR A 46 -6.76 4.72 0.35
CA TYR A 46 -5.88 5.66 -0.35
C TYR A 46 -4.59 5.84 0.44
N ARG A 47 -3.48 5.93 -0.28
CA ARG A 47 -2.15 6.19 0.28
C ARG A 47 -2.12 7.55 0.97
N LYS A 48 -1.45 7.63 2.12
CA LYS A 48 -1.22 8.89 2.80
C LYS A 48 -0.34 9.83 1.97
N TYR A 49 0.68 9.27 1.33
CA TYR A 49 1.63 9.99 0.48
C TYR A 49 1.86 9.24 -0.83
N VAL A 50 1.60 9.93 -1.95
CA VAL A 50 1.73 9.39 -3.30
C VAL A 50 3.03 9.85 -3.99
N VAL A 51 3.72 10.84 -3.41
CA VAL A 51 5.01 11.33 -3.92
C VAL A 51 6.19 10.44 -3.54
N ARG A 52 7.26 10.56 -4.33
CA ARG A 52 8.62 10.15 -3.95
C ARG A 52 9.07 11.04 -2.78
N ASP A 53 9.36 10.42 -1.65
CA ASP A 53 9.90 11.11 -0.48
C ASP A 53 11.37 10.75 -0.35
N PHE A 54 12.29 11.70 -0.47
CA PHE A 54 13.73 11.43 -0.34
C PHE A 54 14.14 11.05 1.09
N ILE A 55 13.28 11.31 2.09
CA ILE A 55 13.51 10.95 3.51
C ILE A 55 13.00 9.53 3.80
N THR A 56 11.84 9.13 3.25
CA THR A 56 11.20 7.83 3.58
C THR A 56 11.10 6.83 2.43
N LYS A 57 11.27 7.27 1.18
CA LYS A 57 11.11 6.48 -0.05
C LYS A 57 12.20 6.80 -1.07
N VAL A 58 13.40 6.30 -0.80
CA VAL A 58 14.51 6.33 -1.77
C VAL A 58 14.16 5.61 -3.08
N ASN A 59 13.21 4.67 -3.03
CA ASN A 59 12.80 3.86 -4.17
C ASN A 59 11.64 4.51 -4.95
N THR A 60 11.84 4.71 -6.25
CA THR A 60 10.84 5.22 -7.19
C THR A 60 9.77 4.18 -7.53
N ILE A 61 10.01 2.89 -7.25
CA ILE A 61 9.13 1.81 -7.66
C ILE A 61 7.86 1.75 -6.79
N ALA A 62 6.70 2.01 -7.40
CA ALA A 62 5.40 1.88 -6.75
C ALA A 62 4.91 0.43 -6.67
N TYR A 63 5.20 -0.37 -7.71
CA TYR A 63 4.83 -1.77 -7.81
C TYR A 63 6.00 -2.59 -8.32
N LYS A 64 6.26 -3.73 -7.68
CA LYS A 64 7.27 -4.68 -8.12
C LYS A 64 6.60 -5.75 -8.97
N LYS A 65 7.19 -6.08 -10.12
CA LYS A 65 6.75 -7.23 -10.92
C LYS A 65 6.89 -8.49 -10.07
N ASN A 66 5.82 -9.28 -10.01
CA ASN A 66 5.84 -10.51 -9.25
C ASN A 66 6.53 -11.61 -10.08
N ASN A 67 7.84 -11.72 -9.93
CA ASN A 67 8.64 -12.74 -10.60
C ASN A 67 8.74 -14.05 -9.80
N THR A 68 8.08 -14.12 -8.64
CA THR A 68 8.25 -15.21 -7.68
C THR A 68 7.00 -16.08 -7.59
N SER A 69 7.20 -17.39 -7.70
CA SER A 69 6.29 -18.44 -7.24
C SER A 69 6.29 -18.55 -5.71
N GLY A 70 6.43 -17.41 -5.00
CA GLY A 70 6.82 -17.34 -3.59
C GLY A 70 5.99 -18.26 -2.67
N PRO A 71 6.58 -18.67 -1.53
CA PRO A 71 6.05 -19.75 -0.71
C PRO A 71 4.58 -19.53 -0.31
N HIS A 72 3.71 -20.44 -0.75
CA HIS A 72 2.26 -20.38 -0.54
C HIS A 72 1.84 -20.45 0.94
N PHE A 73 2.72 -20.91 1.83
CA PHE A 73 2.41 -21.12 3.24
C PHE A 73 2.28 -19.82 4.05
N LEU A 74 2.82 -18.69 3.57
CA LEU A 74 2.70 -17.39 4.24
C LEU A 74 1.43 -16.62 3.87
N LEU A 75 0.63 -17.14 2.93
CA LEU A 75 -0.62 -16.53 2.50
C LEU A 75 -1.75 -16.81 3.49
N SER A 76 -2.57 -15.80 3.77
CA SER A 76 -3.85 -15.99 4.46
C SER A 76 -4.83 -16.83 3.61
N PRO A 77 -5.87 -17.42 4.22
CA PRO A 77 -6.89 -18.18 3.48
C PRO A 77 -7.48 -17.40 2.29
N ILE A 78 -7.90 -16.15 2.50
CA ILE A 78 -8.47 -15.32 1.43
C ILE A 78 -7.47 -15.03 0.30
N GLN A 79 -6.19 -14.86 0.63
CA GLN A 79 -5.14 -14.68 -0.37
C GLN A 79 -4.87 -15.96 -1.17
N LYS A 80 -5.02 -17.13 -0.54
CA LYS A 80 -4.95 -18.43 -1.23
C LYS A 80 -6.13 -18.58 -2.20
N GLU A 81 -7.35 -18.32 -1.74
CA GLU A 81 -8.57 -18.37 -2.57
C GLU A 81 -8.46 -17.44 -3.80
N ILE A 82 -8.02 -16.20 -3.62
CA ILE A 82 -7.79 -15.25 -4.72
C ILE A 82 -6.72 -15.76 -5.68
N LYS A 83 -5.62 -16.31 -5.15
CA LYS A 83 -4.53 -16.86 -5.98
C LYS A 83 -4.95 -18.11 -6.75
N GLU A 84 -5.79 -18.97 -6.16
CA GLU A 84 -6.36 -20.15 -6.81
C GLU A 84 -7.34 -19.73 -7.92
N LYS A 85 -8.19 -18.74 -7.66
CA LYS A 85 -9.19 -18.25 -8.61
C LYS A 85 -8.59 -17.49 -9.80
N TYR A 86 -7.63 -16.59 -9.55
CA TYR A 86 -7.14 -15.65 -10.57
C TYR A 86 -5.69 -15.91 -11.02
N GLY A 87 -5.00 -16.85 -10.37
CA GLY A 87 -3.57 -17.10 -10.54
C GLY A 87 -2.70 -16.20 -9.66
N PRO A 88 -1.37 -16.18 -9.87
CA PRO A 88 -0.49 -15.23 -9.22
C PRO A 88 -0.76 -13.79 -9.69
N PRO A 89 -0.68 -12.77 -8.81
CA PRO A 89 -0.75 -11.38 -9.26
C PRO A 89 0.44 -11.05 -10.15
N SER A 90 0.24 -10.15 -11.11
CA SER A 90 1.30 -9.66 -12.01
C SER A 90 2.25 -8.70 -11.31
N TYR A 91 1.72 -7.86 -10.42
CA TYR A 91 2.49 -6.90 -9.64
C TYR A 91 2.03 -6.86 -8.19
N ILE A 92 2.95 -6.55 -7.29
CA ILE A 92 2.70 -6.42 -5.85
C ILE A 92 3.26 -5.07 -5.39
N SER A 93 2.49 -4.31 -4.62
CA SER A 93 3.02 -3.11 -4.00
C SER A 93 3.90 -3.46 -2.79
N PRO A 94 4.95 -2.68 -2.49
CA PRO A 94 5.47 -2.60 -1.13
C PRO A 94 4.32 -2.26 -0.17
N SER A 95 4.40 -2.67 1.09
CA SER A 95 3.44 -2.21 2.10
C SER A 95 3.51 -0.69 2.24
N TRP A 96 2.36 -0.03 2.39
CA TRP A 96 2.28 1.43 2.50
C TRP A 96 1.23 1.87 3.51
N LEU A 97 1.44 3.06 4.09
CA LEU A 97 0.53 3.63 5.08
C LEU A 97 -0.63 4.37 4.40
N SER A 98 -1.86 3.97 4.72
CA SER A 98 -3.07 4.62 4.24
C SER A 98 -3.37 5.93 4.97
N GLN A 99 -4.26 6.75 4.41
CA GLN A 99 -4.75 7.97 5.07
C GLN A 99 -5.39 7.68 6.44
N ARG A 100 -5.93 6.47 6.65
CA ARG A 100 -6.51 6.00 7.93
C ARG A 100 -5.46 5.42 8.90
N GLY A 101 -4.20 5.34 8.47
CA GLY A 101 -3.10 4.81 9.27
C GLY A 101 -3.00 3.28 9.26
N ASP A 102 -3.63 2.62 8.29
CA ASP A 102 -3.52 1.18 8.07
C ASP A 102 -2.37 0.86 7.10
N TYR A 103 -1.65 -0.24 7.33
CA TYR A 103 -0.68 -0.75 6.36
C TYR A 103 -1.35 -1.62 5.31
N VAL A 104 -1.30 -1.17 4.07
CA VAL A 104 -1.98 -1.79 2.93
C VAL A 104 -0.96 -2.44 2.00
N ILE A 105 -1.31 -3.63 1.50
CA ILE A 105 -0.61 -4.32 0.41
C ILE A 105 -1.58 -4.45 -0.76
N GLU A 106 -1.12 -4.16 -1.97
CA GLU A 106 -1.89 -4.28 -3.20
C GLU A 106 -1.38 -5.43 -4.07
N TRP A 107 -2.30 -6.21 -4.60
CA TRP A 107 -2.06 -7.21 -5.64
C TRP A 107 -2.75 -6.74 -6.92
N LEU A 108 -1.98 -6.62 -8.01
CA LEU A 108 -2.48 -6.20 -9.31
C LEU A 108 -2.45 -7.38 -10.28
N TYR A 109 -3.57 -7.62 -10.94
CA TYR A 109 -3.70 -8.59 -12.02
C TYR A 109 -3.84 -7.84 -13.33
N TRP A 110 -2.70 -7.62 -14.01
CA TRP A 110 -2.58 -6.66 -15.10
C TRP A 110 -3.50 -6.98 -16.28
N GLU A 111 -3.40 -8.21 -16.80
CA GLU A 111 -4.19 -8.68 -17.95
C GLU A 111 -5.69 -8.77 -17.65
N LYS A 112 -6.05 -9.00 -16.38
CA LYS A 112 -7.45 -9.08 -15.94
C LYS A 112 -8.04 -7.72 -15.61
N GLY A 113 -7.20 -6.67 -15.51
CA GLY A 113 -7.63 -5.35 -15.07
C GLY A 113 -8.22 -5.35 -13.65
N LEU A 114 -7.69 -6.17 -12.74
CA LEU A 114 -8.17 -6.28 -11.36
C LEU A 114 -7.12 -5.83 -10.34
N MET A 115 -7.59 -5.33 -9.21
CA MET A 115 -6.80 -4.97 -8.05
C MET A 115 -7.46 -5.49 -6.76
N PHE A 116 -6.63 -5.98 -5.86
CA PHE A 116 -7.01 -6.38 -4.51
C PHE A 116 -6.17 -5.61 -3.49
N GLN A 117 -6.80 -5.09 -2.43
CA GLN A 117 -6.10 -4.51 -1.29
C GLN A 117 -6.28 -5.36 -0.05
N PHE A 118 -5.18 -5.51 0.68
CA PHE A 118 -5.15 -6.26 1.93
C PHE A 118 -4.62 -5.38 3.07
N VAL A 119 -5.27 -5.46 4.22
CA VAL A 119 -4.79 -4.90 5.49
C VAL A 119 -4.78 -6.00 6.51
N ASN A 120 -3.66 -6.19 7.23
CA ASN A 120 -3.51 -7.28 8.20
C ASN A 120 -3.93 -8.65 7.63
N ARG A 121 -3.63 -8.89 6.35
CA ARG A 121 -3.98 -10.10 5.58
C ARG A 121 -5.49 -10.32 5.35
N GLN A 122 -6.34 -9.34 5.66
CA GLN A 122 -7.77 -9.36 5.31
C GLN A 122 -8.00 -8.57 4.02
N LEU A 123 -8.92 -9.06 3.18
CA LEU A 123 -9.33 -8.37 1.96
C LEU A 123 -10.19 -7.16 2.34
N VAL A 124 -9.77 -5.96 1.94
CA VAL A 124 -10.52 -4.71 2.20
C VAL A 124 -11.10 -4.09 0.95
N TYR A 125 -10.59 -4.46 -0.23
CA TYR A 125 -11.08 -3.98 -1.52
C TYR A 125 -10.78 -4.99 -2.62
N GLU A 126 -11.78 -5.25 -3.45
CA GLU A 126 -11.68 -5.89 -4.77
C GLU A 126 -12.32 -4.95 -5.79
N GLY A 127 -11.64 -4.71 -6.91
CA GLY A 127 -12.21 -3.91 -7.99
C GLY A 127 -11.30 -3.75 -9.19
N SER A 128 -11.73 -2.91 -10.13
CA SER A 128 -10.99 -2.67 -11.37
C SER A 128 -9.68 -1.91 -11.13
N LEU A 129 -8.67 -2.24 -11.92
CA LEU A 129 -7.39 -1.55 -12.00
C LEU A 129 -7.57 -0.21 -12.71
N SER A 130 -7.32 0.90 -12.03
CA SER A 130 -7.49 2.24 -12.60
C SER A 130 -6.29 2.69 -13.43
N ASP A 131 -6.48 3.72 -14.26
CA ASP A 131 -5.40 4.30 -15.07
C ASP A 131 -4.27 4.84 -14.20
N LYS A 132 -4.60 5.41 -13.02
CA LYS A 132 -3.62 5.82 -12.02
C LYS A 132 -2.71 4.67 -11.59
N GLU A 133 -3.28 3.51 -11.24
CA GLU A 133 -2.46 2.36 -10.87
C GLU A 133 -1.60 1.87 -12.06
N ARG A 134 -2.13 1.94 -13.28
CA ARG A 134 -1.36 1.61 -14.50
C ARG A 134 -0.16 2.55 -14.69
N VAL A 135 -0.36 3.85 -14.51
CA VAL A 135 0.72 4.85 -14.56
C VAL A 135 1.75 4.59 -13.47
N LEU A 136 1.32 4.30 -12.24
CA LEU A 136 2.24 3.98 -11.13
C LEU A 136 3.05 2.69 -11.38
N VAL A 137 2.47 1.68 -12.02
CA VAL A 137 3.21 0.47 -12.44
C VAL A 137 4.28 0.82 -13.47
N MET A 138 3.93 1.64 -14.47
CA MET A 138 4.82 1.96 -15.59
C MET A 138 5.95 2.92 -15.22
N TYR A 139 5.64 3.96 -14.44
CA TYR A 139 6.55 5.08 -14.18
C TYR A 139 7.02 5.17 -12.73
N GLY A 140 6.46 4.34 -11.83
CA GLY A 140 6.71 4.46 -10.40
C GLY A 140 5.99 5.65 -9.77
N TYR A 141 6.39 6.01 -8.55
CA TYR A 141 5.86 7.20 -7.88
C TYR A 141 6.29 8.47 -8.62
N PRO A 142 5.40 9.46 -8.76
CA PRO A 142 5.76 10.76 -9.28
C PRO A 142 6.72 11.49 -8.35
N ASP A 143 7.50 12.40 -8.92
CA ASP A 143 8.39 13.29 -8.17
C ASP A 143 7.59 14.36 -7.42
N ASP A 144 6.48 14.84 -8.01
CA ASP A 144 5.50 15.70 -7.34
C ASP A 144 4.06 15.26 -7.67
N ALA A 145 3.14 15.46 -6.72
CA ALA A 145 1.73 15.16 -6.90
C ALA A 145 0.86 16.21 -6.23
N ARG A 146 -0.07 16.80 -6.98
CA ARG A 146 -1.08 17.72 -6.46
C ARG A 146 -2.43 17.02 -6.41
N ILE A 147 -3.04 16.98 -5.23
CA ILE A 147 -4.32 16.31 -4.99
C ILE A 147 -5.33 17.37 -4.57
N TYR A 148 -6.43 17.46 -5.31
CA TYR A 148 -7.54 18.38 -5.06
C TYR A 148 -8.81 17.57 -4.81
N LEU A 149 -9.45 17.82 -3.67
CA LEU A 149 -10.80 17.31 -3.41
C LEU A 149 -11.79 18.33 -3.98
N LEU A 150 -12.55 17.94 -5.01
CA LEU A 150 -13.55 18.78 -5.64
C LEU A 150 -14.92 18.37 -5.12
N GLU A 151 -15.54 19.23 -4.32
CA GLU A 151 -16.85 18.98 -3.73
C GLU A 151 -17.90 18.68 -4.82
N GLY A 152 -18.61 17.55 -4.67
CA GLY A 152 -19.62 17.09 -5.64
C GLY A 152 -19.08 16.53 -6.96
N VAL A 153 -17.78 16.59 -7.24
CA VAL A 153 -17.19 16.14 -8.51
C VAL A 153 -16.28 14.93 -8.34
N GLY A 154 -15.50 14.86 -7.25
CA GLY A 154 -14.58 13.74 -6.99
C GLY A 154 -13.18 14.20 -6.59
N VAL A 155 -12.18 13.35 -6.80
CA VAL A 155 -10.78 13.63 -6.49
C VAL A 155 -9.99 13.85 -7.77
N ARG A 156 -9.38 15.03 -7.90
CA ARG A 156 -8.44 15.33 -8.99
C ARG A 156 -7.00 15.15 -8.50
N GLU A 157 -6.21 14.42 -9.26
CA GLU A 157 -4.80 14.17 -8.96
C GLU A 157 -3.93 14.54 -10.17
N ASN A 158 -2.89 15.34 -9.99
CA ASN A 158 -1.93 15.66 -11.04
C ASN A 158 -0.56 15.12 -10.64
N PHE A 159 0.02 14.23 -11.45
CA PHE A 159 1.32 13.64 -11.24
C PHE A 159 2.35 14.25 -12.17
N TYR A 160 3.49 14.62 -11.62
CA TYR A 160 4.61 15.24 -12.33
C TYR A 160 5.85 14.37 -12.21
N TYR A 161 6.46 14.06 -13.34
CA TYR A 161 7.72 13.31 -13.43
C TYR A 161 8.78 14.22 -14.06
N TYR A 162 9.83 14.52 -13.29
CA TYR A 162 10.87 15.46 -13.68
C TYR A 162 12.08 14.74 -14.28
N THR A 163 12.77 15.41 -15.19
CA THR A 163 14.12 15.01 -15.59
C THR A 163 15.15 15.41 -14.53
N MET A 164 16.38 14.92 -14.66
CA MET A 164 17.50 15.28 -13.78
C MET A 164 17.73 16.81 -13.68
N PHE A 165 17.27 17.60 -14.66
CA PHE A 165 17.43 19.06 -14.69
C PHE A 165 16.15 19.83 -14.29
N GLY A 166 15.16 19.17 -13.70
CA GLY A 166 14.01 19.83 -13.06
C GLY A 166 12.87 20.27 -13.99
N THR A 167 12.97 20.05 -15.31
CA THR A 167 11.84 20.22 -16.22
C THR A 167 10.94 18.97 -16.22
N SER A 168 9.62 19.15 -16.12
CA SER A 168 8.65 18.05 -16.14
C SER A 168 8.60 17.45 -17.54
N GLN A 169 9.01 16.19 -17.68
CA GLN A 169 8.94 15.48 -18.96
C GLN A 169 7.55 14.91 -19.21
N LYS A 170 6.86 14.49 -18.13
CA LYS A 170 5.57 13.81 -18.20
C LYS A 170 4.65 14.30 -17.11
N THR A 171 3.43 14.64 -17.51
CA THR A 171 2.35 14.99 -16.59
C THR A 171 1.14 14.12 -16.87
N PHE A 172 0.55 13.58 -15.81
CA PHE A 172 -0.69 12.81 -15.86
C PHE A 172 -1.72 13.45 -14.95
N ASN A 173 -2.90 13.77 -15.49
CA ASN A 173 -4.01 14.32 -14.73
C ASN A 173 -5.08 13.24 -14.62
N PHE A 174 -5.58 13.03 -13.41
CA PHE A 174 -6.58 12.03 -13.09
C PHE A 174 -7.82 12.67 -12.47
N MET A 175 -8.97 12.06 -12.72
CA MET A 175 -10.22 12.27 -11.97
C MET A 175 -10.68 10.90 -11.49
N ASP A 176 -10.79 10.73 -10.17
CA ASP A 176 -11.17 9.46 -9.52
C ASP A 176 -10.36 8.25 -10.03
N GLY A 177 -9.07 8.46 -10.27
CA GLY A 177 -8.14 7.45 -10.75
C GLY A 177 -8.22 7.11 -12.24
N LYS A 178 -9.10 7.76 -13.01
CA LYS A 178 -9.14 7.69 -14.49
C LYS A 178 -8.35 8.83 -15.11
N ILE A 179 -7.68 8.59 -16.22
CA ILE A 179 -6.91 9.63 -16.92
C ILE A 179 -7.85 10.62 -17.62
N VAL A 180 -7.66 11.91 -17.37
CA VAL A 180 -8.44 12.99 -18.02
C VAL A 180 -7.58 13.87 -18.93
N GLY A 181 -6.26 13.78 -18.81
CA GLY A 181 -5.32 14.44 -19.72
C GLY A 181 -3.89 14.07 -19.41
N ASN A 182 -3.06 13.96 -20.45
CA ASN A 182 -1.63 13.77 -20.31
C ASN A 182 -0.87 14.73 -21.22
N THR A 183 0.35 15.05 -20.82
CA THR A 183 1.27 15.86 -21.63
C THR A 183 2.65 15.26 -21.50
N SER A 184 3.33 15.11 -22.63
CA SER A 184 4.73 14.71 -22.69
C SER A 184 5.48 15.74 -23.50
N PHE A 185 6.51 16.34 -22.92
CA PHE A 185 7.44 17.19 -23.66
C PHE A 185 8.60 16.30 -24.12
N GLN A 186 8.81 16.25 -25.44
CA GLN A 186 9.94 15.54 -26.05
C GLN A 186 11.16 16.44 -26.10
#